data_AF-U3JKR2-F1
#
_entry.id   AF-U3JKR2-F1
#
_cell.length_a   1.000
_cell.length_b   1.000
_cell.length_c   1.000
_cell.angle_alpha   90.00
_cell.angle_beta   90.00
_cell.angle_gamma   90.00
#
_symmetry.space_group_name_H-M   'P 1'
#
loop_
_entity.id
_entity.type
_entity.pdbx_description
1 polymer ?
#
loop_
_entity_poly.entity_id
_entity_poly.type
_entity_poly.pdbx_seq_one_letter_code
_entity_poly.pdbx_strand_id
1 'polypeptide(L)'
;MPLVKRNIDPRHLCHTALPRGIKNELECVTNISLANIIRQLSSLSKYAEDIFGELFNEAHSFSFRVNSLQERVDRLSVSVTQLDPKEEELSLQDITMRKAFRSSTIQDQQLFDRKTLPIPLQETYDICEQPPPLNILTPYRDDGKEGLKFYTNPSYFFDLWKEKMLQDTEDKRKEKRKQKQKNLDRPHEPEKVPRAPHDRRREWQKLAQGPELAEDDANLLHKHIEVANGPASHFESRFLFVFSILCEVYSYCVVGTREKWSMMRCYCSP
;
A
#
# COMPACT_ATOMS: atom_id res chain seq x y z
N MET A 1 -9.11 -11.67 -7.18
CA MET A 1 -9.75 -12.42 -8.28
C MET A 1 -10.33 -11.41 -9.26
N PRO A 2 -10.10 -11.53 -10.58
CA PRO A 2 -10.80 -10.69 -11.54
C PRO A 2 -12.27 -11.11 -11.57
N LEU A 3 -13.17 -10.20 -11.16
CA LEU A 3 -14.60 -10.38 -11.35
C LEU A 3 -14.88 -10.29 -12.85
N VAL A 4 -15.62 -11.26 -13.38
CA VAL A 4 -16.07 -11.22 -14.78
C VAL A 4 -17.00 -10.02 -14.92
N LYS A 5 -16.54 -8.97 -15.60
CA LYS A 5 -17.30 -7.71 -15.74
C LYS A 5 -18.57 -7.88 -16.58
N ARG A 6 -18.59 -8.83 -17.52
CA ARG A 6 -19.64 -8.97 -18.55
C ARG A 6 -19.90 -10.46 -18.82
N ASN A 7 -21.15 -10.90 -18.76
CA ASN A 7 -21.56 -12.28 -18.95
C ASN A 7 -22.49 -12.41 -20.15
N ILE A 8 -22.12 -13.22 -21.15
CA ILE A 8 -23.00 -13.45 -22.30
C ILE A 8 -24.15 -14.38 -21.89
N ASP A 9 -25.38 -13.93 -22.14
CA ASP A 9 -26.60 -14.69 -21.86
C ASP A 9 -27.37 -15.01 -23.14
N PRO A 10 -27.99 -16.21 -23.25
CA PRO A 10 -27.98 -17.31 -22.28
C PRO A 10 -26.70 -18.16 -22.37
N ARG A 11 -26.08 -18.54 -21.24
CA ARG A 11 -24.87 -19.39 -21.25
C ARG A 11 -25.07 -20.80 -21.82
N HIS A 12 -26.24 -21.40 -21.57
CA HIS A 12 -26.57 -22.74 -22.05
C HIS A 12 -27.56 -22.66 -23.21
N LEU A 13 -27.18 -23.26 -24.35
CA LEU A 13 -28.00 -23.20 -25.57
C LEU A 13 -29.06 -24.30 -25.64
N CYS A 14 -28.76 -25.50 -25.11
CA CYS A 14 -29.54 -26.72 -25.36
C CYS A 14 -30.03 -27.44 -24.10
N HIS A 15 -29.92 -26.85 -22.90
CA HIS A 15 -30.23 -27.55 -21.63
C HIS A 15 -31.73 -27.57 -21.28
N THR A 16 -32.59 -26.97 -22.10
CA THR A 16 -34.03 -26.90 -21.84
C THR A 16 -34.69 -28.24 -22.13
N ALA A 17 -35.41 -28.80 -21.15
CA ALA A 17 -36.19 -30.01 -21.35
C ALA A 17 -37.29 -29.79 -22.41
N LEU A 18 -37.43 -30.74 -23.33
CA LEU A 18 -38.45 -30.67 -24.38
C LEU A 18 -39.85 -30.99 -23.83
N PRO A 19 -40.90 -30.33 -24.33
CA PRO A 19 -42.28 -30.73 -24.10
C PRO A 19 -42.53 -32.17 -24.54
N ARG A 20 -43.28 -32.94 -23.74
CA ARG A 20 -43.64 -34.33 -24.09
C ARG A 20 -44.67 -34.34 -25.23
N GLY A 21 -44.48 -35.19 -26.24
CA GLY A 21 -45.42 -35.36 -27.35
C GLY A 21 -45.05 -34.67 -28.66
N ILE A 22 -43.82 -34.14 -28.76
CA ILE A 22 -43.29 -33.58 -30.01
C ILE A 22 -42.84 -34.72 -30.91
N LYS A 23 -43.29 -34.73 -32.18
CA LYS A 23 -42.88 -35.75 -33.16
C LYS A 23 -41.43 -35.57 -33.63
N ASN A 24 -41.01 -34.32 -33.83
CA ASN A 24 -39.69 -33.96 -34.35
C ASN A 24 -38.85 -33.29 -33.25
N GLU A 25 -38.40 -34.07 -32.27
CA GLU A 25 -37.63 -33.56 -31.13
C GLU A 25 -36.32 -32.88 -31.55
N LEU A 26 -35.62 -33.45 -32.54
CA LEU A 26 -34.35 -32.91 -33.03
C LEU A 26 -34.52 -31.52 -33.66
N GLU A 27 -35.54 -31.32 -34.51
CA GLU A 27 -35.85 -30.02 -35.11
C GLU A 27 -36.25 -28.98 -34.05
N CYS A 28 -36.94 -29.42 -33.00
CA CYS A 28 -37.28 -28.55 -31.88
C CYS A 28 -36.04 -28.08 -31.12
N VAL A 29 -35.12 -29.00 -30.77
CA VAL A 29 -33.86 -28.65 -30.10
C VAL A 29 -33.03 -27.74 -30.97
N THR A 30 -32.84 -28.05 -32.27
CA THR A 30 -32.02 -27.21 -33.15
C THR A 30 -32.59 -25.80 -33.28
N ASN A 31 -33.92 -25.65 -33.39
CA ASN A 31 -34.55 -24.34 -33.44
C ASN A 31 -34.41 -23.56 -32.13
N ILE A 32 -34.56 -24.21 -30.96
CA ILE A 32 -34.32 -23.58 -29.65
C ILE A 32 -32.86 -23.13 -29.52
N SER A 33 -31.91 -23.99 -29.91
CA SER A 33 -30.48 -23.69 -29.89
C SER A 33 -30.14 -22.50 -30.78
N LEU A 34 -30.69 -22.45 -32.01
CA LEU A 34 -30.49 -21.33 -32.93
C LEU A 34 -31.10 -20.03 -32.37
N ALA A 35 -32.31 -20.08 -31.80
CA ALA A 35 -32.91 -18.93 -31.14
C ALA A 35 -32.05 -18.43 -29.97
N ASN A 36 -31.46 -19.33 -29.18
CA ASN A 36 -30.58 -18.98 -28.08
C ASN A 36 -29.22 -18.43 -28.56
N ILE A 37 -28.68 -18.90 -29.70
CA ILE A 37 -27.51 -18.30 -30.36
C ILE A 37 -27.81 -16.86 -30.76
N ILE A 38 -28.99 -16.61 -31.35
CA ILE A 38 -29.41 -15.24 -31.72
C ILE A 38 -29.49 -14.35 -30.47
N ARG A 39 -30.01 -14.86 -29.34
CA ARG A 39 -30.01 -14.13 -28.06
C ARG A 39 -28.60 -13.86 -27.54
N GLN A 40 -27.69 -14.83 -27.61
CA GLN A 40 -26.29 -14.63 -27.22
C GLN A 40 -25.63 -13.54 -28.09
N LEU A 41 -25.89 -13.53 -29.40
CA LEU A 41 -25.38 -12.49 -30.29
C LEU A 41 -25.94 -11.11 -29.93
N SER A 42 -27.22 -11.02 -29.58
CA SER A 42 -27.82 -9.77 -29.08
C SER A 42 -27.17 -9.29 -27.78
N SER A 43 -26.92 -10.21 -26.83
CA SER A 43 -26.21 -9.92 -25.59
C SER A 43 -24.78 -9.44 -25.85
N LEU A 44 -24.07 -10.12 -26.76
CA LEU A 44 -22.73 -9.73 -27.21
C LEU A 44 -22.72 -8.33 -27.85
N SER A 45 -23.72 -7.98 -28.67
CA SER A 45 -23.84 -6.64 -29.25
C SER A 45 -24.01 -5.55 -28.19
N LYS A 46 -24.85 -5.78 -27.16
CA LYS A 46 -24.96 -4.85 -26.00
C LYS A 46 -23.59 -4.64 -25.36
N TYR A 47 -22.84 -5.72 -25.11
CA TYR A 47 -21.52 -5.62 -24.48
C TYR A 47 -20.48 -4.93 -25.36
N ALA A 48 -20.54 -5.13 -26.68
CA ALA A 48 -19.67 -4.41 -27.60
C ALA A 48 -19.96 -2.90 -27.56
N GLU A 49 -21.25 -2.52 -27.57
CA GLU A 49 -21.67 -1.13 -27.41
C GLU A 49 -21.16 -0.53 -26.10
N ASP A 50 -21.33 -1.21 -24.97
CA ASP A 50 -20.84 -0.73 -23.67
C ASP A 50 -19.31 -0.49 -23.67
N ILE A 51 -18.53 -1.42 -24.26
CA ILE A 51 -17.07 -1.30 -24.34
C ILE A 51 -16.69 -0.11 -25.22
N PHE A 52 -17.28 0.03 -26.40
CA PHE A 52 -17.00 1.15 -27.28
C PHE A 52 -17.48 2.48 -26.70
N GLY A 53 -18.58 2.49 -25.95
CA GLY A 53 -19.08 3.66 -25.23
C GLY A 53 -18.11 4.12 -24.13
N GLU A 54 -17.59 3.19 -23.32
CA GLU A 54 -16.57 3.49 -22.30
C GLU A 54 -15.30 4.09 -22.93
N LEU A 55 -14.79 3.46 -24.00
CA LEU A 55 -13.61 3.95 -24.73
C LEU A 55 -13.86 5.31 -25.39
N PHE A 56 -15.04 5.50 -25.98
CA PHE A 56 -15.42 6.76 -26.60
C PHE A 56 -15.46 7.89 -25.58
N ASN A 57 -16.07 7.67 -24.41
CA ASN A 57 -16.16 8.69 -23.36
C ASN A 57 -14.77 9.11 -22.86
N GLU A 58 -13.85 8.16 -22.68
CA GLU A 58 -12.48 8.47 -22.27
C GLU A 58 -11.71 9.22 -23.38
N ALA A 59 -11.81 8.77 -24.63
CA ALA A 59 -11.21 9.46 -25.77
C ALA A 59 -11.78 10.87 -25.98
N HIS A 60 -13.07 11.05 -25.73
CA HIS A 60 -13.75 12.33 -25.84
C HIS A 60 -13.28 13.31 -24.75
N SER A 61 -13.15 12.84 -23.51
CA SER A 61 -12.54 13.59 -22.41
C SER A 61 -11.10 14.00 -22.73
N PHE A 62 -10.32 13.09 -23.32
CA PHE A 62 -8.97 13.38 -23.79
C PHE A 62 -8.95 14.45 -24.88
N SER A 63 -9.86 14.40 -25.86
CA SER A 63 -9.96 15.40 -26.92
C SER A 63 -10.18 16.81 -26.37
N PHE A 64 -11.08 17.00 -25.39
CA PHE A 64 -11.26 18.30 -24.74
C PHE A 64 -9.98 18.83 -24.10
N ARG A 65 -9.24 17.95 -23.40
CA ARG A 65 -7.97 18.30 -22.76
C ARG A 65 -6.92 18.70 -23.79
N VAL A 66 -6.84 17.97 -24.91
CA VAL A 66 -5.91 18.27 -26.02
C VAL A 66 -6.24 19.61 -26.65
N ASN A 67 -7.51 19.87 -26.97
CA ASN A 67 -7.91 21.14 -27.58
C ASN A 67 -7.59 22.33 -26.67
N SER A 68 -7.94 22.22 -25.38
CA SER A 68 -7.61 23.26 -24.39
C SER A 68 -6.10 23.46 -24.23
N LEU A 69 -5.32 22.37 -24.25
CA LEU A 69 -3.86 22.45 -24.18
C LEU A 69 -3.27 23.08 -25.44
N GLN A 70 -3.77 22.73 -26.63
CA GLN A 70 -3.30 23.25 -27.90
C GLN A 70 -3.46 24.77 -27.96
N GLU A 71 -4.66 25.29 -27.63
CA GLU A 71 -4.88 26.73 -27.59
C GLU A 71 -3.93 27.45 -26.62
N ARG A 72 -3.60 26.82 -25.49
CA ARG A 72 -2.63 27.37 -24.52
C ARG A 72 -1.21 27.35 -25.08
N VAL A 73 -0.82 26.30 -25.80
CA VAL A 73 0.48 26.19 -26.46
C VAL A 73 0.63 27.25 -27.54
N ASP A 74 -0.40 27.48 -28.36
CA ASP A 74 -0.37 28.46 -29.43
C ASP A 74 -0.20 29.89 -28.87
N ARG A 75 -0.97 30.24 -27.84
CA ARG A 75 -0.85 31.54 -27.16
C ARG A 75 0.52 31.70 -26.50
N LEU A 76 1.01 30.65 -25.83
CA LEU A 76 2.32 30.67 -25.19
C LEU A 76 3.45 30.82 -26.22
N SER A 77 3.34 30.18 -27.38
CA SER A 77 4.31 30.29 -28.47
C SER A 77 4.45 31.74 -28.93
N VAL A 78 3.32 32.44 -29.14
CA VAL A 78 3.33 33.86 -29.48
C VAL A 78 3.97 34.70 -28.35
N SER A 79 3.56 34.50 -27.09
CA SER A 79 4.11 35.25 -25.96
C SER A 79 5.63 35.05 -25.81
N VAL A 80 6.13 33.84 -26.01
CA VAL A 80 7.58 33.55 -25.93
C VAL A 80 8.35 34.21 -27.07
N THR A 81 7.79 34.27 -28.28
CA THR A 81 8.45 34.94 -29.42
C THR A 81 8.53 36.46 -29.28
N GLN A 82 7.70 37.06 -28.44
CA GLN A 82 7.66 38.51 -28.20
C GLN A 82 8.59 38.95 -27.05
N LEU A 83 9.26 38.03 -26.36
CA LEU A 83 10.18 38.37 -25.28
C LEU A 83 11.45 39.02 -25.83
N ASP A 84 11.78 40.22 -25.35
CA ASP A 84 13.06 40.89 -25.60
C ASP A 84 13.99 40.74 -24.37
N PRO A 85 15.08 39.96 -24.48
CA PRO A 85 16.04 39.79 -23.39
C PRO A 85 16.75 41.08 -22.96
N LYS A 86 16.74 42.13 -23.80
CA LYS A 86 17.35 43.43 -23.45
C LYS A 86 16.43 44.32 -22.61
N GLU A 87 15.13 44.08 -22.65
CA GLU A 87 14.11 44.85 -21.94
C GLU A 87 13.66 44.15 -20.64
N GLU A 88 13.90 42.84 -20.50
CA GLU A 88 13.47 42.05 -19.33
C GLU A 88 14.32 42.35 -18.08
N GLU A 89 13.76 43.15 -17.15
CA GLU A 89 14.37 43.45 -15.85
C GLU A 89 14.01 42.43 -14.77
N LEU A 90 15.01 42.02 -13.97
CA LEU A 90 14.81 41.13 -12.83
C LEU A 90 14.37 41.91 -11.58
N SER A 91 13.21 41.56 -11.01
CA SER A 91 12.69 42.20 -9.80
C SER A 91 12.90 41.34 -8.54
N LEU A 92 13.54 41.91 -7.52
CA LEU A 92 13.67 41.28 -6.18
C LEU A 92 12.32 41.12 -5.46
N GLN A 93 11.28 41.84 -5.92
CA GLN A 93 9.92 41.70 -5.40
C GLN A 93 9.35 40.30 -5.70
N ASP A 94 9.83 39.62 -6.76
CA ASP A 94 9.36 38.28 -7.10
C ASP A 94 9.77 37.22 -6.08
N ILE A 95 10.86 37.47 -5.35
CA ILE A 95 11.34 36.57 -4.29
C ILE A 95 10.55 36.78 -2.99
N THR A 96 10.22 38.04 -2.69
CA THR A 96 9.70 38.43 -1.36
C THR A 96 8.19 38.61 -1.32
N MET A 97 7.58 39.07 -2.42
CA MET A 97 6.17 39.45 -2.48
C MET A 97 5.32 38.49 -3.33
N ARG A 98 5.93 37.72 -4.23
CA ARG A 98 5.22 36.71 -5.05
C ARG A 98 5.38 35.32 -4.45
N LYS A 99 4.32 34.51 -4.58
CA LYS A 99 4.38 33.10 -4.21
C LYS A 99 5.16 32.33 -5.28
N ALA A 100 6.02 31.43 -4.86
CA ALA A 100 6.73 30.54 -5.78
C ALA A 100 5.75 29.63 -6.54
N PHE A 101 6.10 29.29 -7.79
CA PHE A 101 5.35 28.33 -8.60
C PHE A 101 5.20 26.98 -7.89
N ARG A 102 4.04 26.36 -8.07
CA ARG A 102 3.73 25.01 -7.57
C ARG A 102 3.06 24.21 -8.68
N SER A 103 3.57 23.01 -8.92
CA SER A 103 2.94 22.03 -9.79
C SER A 103 1.75 21.38 -9.10
N SER A 104 0.91 20.69 -9.88
CA SER A 104 -0.20 19.89 -9.35
C SER A 104 0.34 18.73 -8.51
N THR A 105 -0.30 18.48 -7.36
CA THR A 105 0.02 17.39 -6.43
C THR A 105 -1.20 16.51 -6.14
N ILE A 106 -2.16 16.46 -7.07
CA ILE A 106 -3.38 15.64 -6.94
C ILE A 106 -2.98 14.15 -6.94
N GLN A 107 -3.58 13.38 -6.03
CA GLN A 107 -3.39 11.93 -5.92
C GLN A 107 -4.73 11.24 -5.85
N ASP A 108 -4.98 10.32 -6.78
CA ASP A 108 -6.20 9.52 -6.79
C ASP A 108 -6.14 8.43 -5.72
N GLN A 109 -7.19 8.37 -4.90
CA GLN A 109 -7.32 7.44 -3.78
C GLN A 109 -8.77 6.93 -3.73
N GLN A 110 -9.03 5.89 -2.93
CA GLN A 110 -10.38 5.29 -2.80
C GLN A 110 -10.98 4.84 -4.15
N LEU A 111 -10.17 4.15 -4.95
CA LEU A 111 -10.52 3.74 -6.33
C LEU A 111 -11.70 2.76 -6.41
N PHE A 112 -12.07 2.12 -5.30
CA PHE A 112 -13.10 1.07 -5.23
C PHE A 112 -14.36 1.54 -4.47
N ASP A 113 -14.61 2.85 -4.44
CA ASP A 113 -15.88 3.39 -3.96
C ASP A 113 -17.06 2.87 -4.79
N ARG A 114 -18.27 2.82 -4.20
CA ARG A 114 -19.47 2.36 -4.93
C ARG A 114 -19.72 3.13 -6.23
N LYS A 115 -19.39 4.42 -6.26
CA LYS A 115 -19.55 5.30 -7.42
C LYS A 115 -18.64 4.96 -8.61
N THR A 116 -17.55 4.24 -8.39
CA THR A 116 -16.63 3.81 -9.47
C THR A 116 -16.98 2.42 -9.99
N LEU A 117 -18.05 1.79 -9.46
CA LEU A 117 -18.50 0.49 -9.91
C LEU A 117 -19.03 0.60 -11.36
N PRO A 118 -18.48 -0.18 -12.31
CA PRO A 118 -18.96 -0.19 -13.68
C PRO A 118 -20.42 -0.62 -13.77
N ILE A 119 -21.17 -0.02 -14.71
CA ILE A 119 -22.60 -0.29 -14.92
C ILE A 119 -22.91 -1.80 -15.05
N PRO A 120 -22.14 -2.61 -15.81
CA PRO A 120 -22.43 -4.05 -15.91
C PRO A 120 -22.34 -4.81 -14.57
N LEU A 121 -21.43 -4.38 -13.68
CA LEU A 121 -21.34 -4.95 -12.34
C LEU A 121 -22.42 -4.42 -11.42
N GLN A 122 -22.87 -3.17 -11.60
CA GLN A 122 -24.01 -2.61 -10.89
C GLN A 122 -25.29 -3.37 -11.24
N GLU A 123 -25.57 -3.62 -12.53
CA GLU A 123 -26.72 -4.44 -12.96
C GLU A 123 -26.72 -5.83 -12.30
N THR A 124 -25.54 -6.47 -12.22
CA THR A 124 -25.39 -7.78 -11.56
C THR A 124 -25.63 -7.67 -10.05
N TYR A 125 -25.11 -6.62 -9.41
CA TYR A 125 -25.27 -6.36 -7.98
C TYR A 125 -26.74 -6.13 -7.60
N ASP A 126 -27.52 -5.47 -8.45
CA ASP A 126 -28.92 -5.16 -8.18
C ASP A 126 -29.83 -6.40 -8.24
N ILE A 127 -29.41 -7.45 -8.94
CA ILE A 127 -30.11 -8.75 -8.99
C ILE A 127 -29.77 -9.62 -7.77
N CYS A 128 -28.67 -9.34 -7.06
CA CYS A 128 -28.30 -10.08 -5.86
C CYS A 128 -29.28 -9.84 -4.71
N GLU A 129 -29.36 -10.81 -3.81
CA GLU A 129 -30.19 -10.70 -2.61
C GLU A 129 -29.72 -9.53 -1.73
N GLN A 130 -30.65 -8.63 -1.42
CA GLN A 130 -30.39 -7.50 -0.55
C GLN A 130 -30.45 -7.93 0.92
N PRO A 131 -29.68 -7.29 1.81
CA PRO A 131 -29.74 -7.62 3.23
C PRO A 131 -31.14 -7.34 3.78
N PRO A 132 -31.55 -8.04 4.86
CA PRO A 132 -32.81 -7.76 5.53
C PRO A 132 -32.92 -6.28 5.90
N PRO A 133 -34.12 -5.66 5.82
CA PRO A 133 -34.30 -4.22 6.02
C PRO A 133 -34.23 -3.82 7.50
N LEU A 134 -33.14 -4.16 8.20
CA LEU A 134 -32.94 -3.93 9.63
C LEU A 134 -32.88 -2.45 10.02
N ASN A 135 -32.69 -1.57 9.04
CA ASN A 135 -32.71 -0.13 9.26
C ASN A 135 -34.10 0.40 9.71
N ILE A 136 -35.18 -0.36 9.49
CA ILE A 136 -36.50 -0.01 10.04
C ILE A 136 -36.54 -0.07 11.57
N LEU A 137 -35.64 -0.84 12.19
CA LEU A 137 -35.53 -0.97 13.65
C LEU A 137 -34.61 0.10 14.27
N THR A 138 -33.85 0.84 13.46
CA THR A 138 -32.92 1.87 13.93
C THR A 138 -33.57 2.92 14.85
N PRO A 139 -34.78 3.44 14.58
CA PRO A 139 -35.42 4.43 15.44
C PRO A 139 -35.76 3.92 16.85
N TYR A 140 -35.82 2.60 17.05
CA TYR A 140 -36.17 1.98 18.33
C TYR A 140 -34.93 1.59 19.16
N ARG A 141 -33.73 2.01 18.74
CA ARG A 141 -32.48 1.69 19.44
C ARG A 141 -32.06 2.82 20.37
N ASP A 142 -31.61 2.46 21.56
CA ASP A 142 -31.11 3.40 22.56
C ASP A 142 -29.69 3.92 22.27
N ASP A 143 -28.90 3.19 21.49
CA ASP A 143 -27.49 3.50 21.20
C ASP A 143 -27.28 4.49 20.05
N GLY A 144 -28.35 4.87 19.35
CA GLY A 144 -28.30 5.77 18.19
C GLY A 144 -27.52 5.21 16.99
N LYS A 145 -27.24 3.90 16.97
CA LYS A 145 -26.48 3.25 15.89
C LYS A 145 -27.41 2.68 14.83
N GLU A 146 -26.96 2.65 13.58
CA GLU A 146 -27.69 2.02 12.48
C GLU A 146 -27.85 0.51 12.71
N GLY A 147 -29.09 0.01 12.66
CA GLY A 147 -29.38 -1.41 12.85
C GLY A 147 -28.68 -2.31 11.84
N LEU A 148 -28.57 -1.88 10.58
CA LEU A 148 -27.93 -2.68 9.54
C LEU A 148 -26.43 -2.89 9.78
N LYS A 149 -25.73 -1.97 10.47
CA LYS A 149 -24.30 -2.12 10.78
C LYS A 149 -23.99 -3.29 11.71
N PHE A 150 -24.97 -3.82 12.42
CA PHE A 150 -24.83 -5.04 13.23
C PHE A 150 -24.92 -6.32 12.38
N TYR A 151 -25.46 -6.24 11.16
CA TYR A 151 -25.53 -7.35 10.21
C TYR A 151 -24.40 -7.27 9.19
N THR A 152 -24.19 -6.09 8.59
CA THR A 152 -23.12 -5.85 7.61
C THR A 152 -22.54 -4.44 7.80
N ASN A 153 -21.22 -4.36 7.93
CA ASN A 153 -20.51 -3.09 8.10
C ASN A 153 -19.29 -3.01 7.16
N PRO A 154 -19.43 -2.38 5.98
CA PRO A 154 -18.31 -2.23 5.04
C PRO A 154 -17.15 -1.36 5.57
N SER A 155 -17.41 -0.38 6.46
CA SER A 155 -16.35 0.49 7.00
C SER A 155 -15.51 -0.18 8.07
N TYR A 156 -15.97 -1.31 8.63
CA TYR A 156 -15.34 -2.03 9.74
C TYR A 156 -13.83 -2.27 9.52
N PHE A 157 -13.46 -2.70 8.32
CA PHE A 157 -12.06 -2.99 8.00
C PHE A 157 -11.17 -1.74 8.10
N PHE A 158 -11.66 -0.61 7.60
CA PHE A 158 -10.94 0.65 7.65
C PHE A 158 -10.88 1.20 9.07
N ASP A 159 -11.99 1.13 9.81
CA ASP A 159 -12.08 1.61 11.19
C ASP A 159 -11.10 0.87 12.10
N LEU A 160 -11.08 -0.47 12.02
CA LEU A 160 -10.16 -1.32 12.79
C LEU A 160 -8.70 -1.10 12.40
N TRP A 161 -8.44 -0.94 11.09
CA TRP A 161 -7.08 -0.64 10.61
C TRP A 161 -6.61 0.72 11.14
N LYS A 162 -7.43 1.75 11.06
CA LYS A 162 -7.13 3.10 11.54
C LYS A 162 -6.82 3.10 13.04
N GLU A 163 -7.66 2.43 13.84
CA GLU A 163 -7.45 2.27 15.27
C GLU A 163 -6.10 1.62 15.56
N LYS A 164 -5.80 0.50 14.88
CA LYS A 164 -4.52 -0.19 15.03
C LYS A 164 -3.33 0.69 14.67
N MET A 165 -3.39 1.45 13.57
CA MET A 165 -2.29 2.33 13.16
C MET A 165 -2.03 3.46 14.16
N LEU A 166 -3.07 4.02 14.76
CA LEU A 166 -2.93 5.02 15.82
C LEU A 166 -2.27 4.40 17.08
N GLN A 167 -2.73 3.22 17.48
CA GLN A 167 -2.18 2.50 18.62
C GLN A 167 -0.69 2.16 18.42
N ASP A 168 -0.35 1.57 17.27
CA ASP A 168 1.03 1.21 16.91
C ASP A 168 1.93 2.46 16.86
N THR A 169 1.40 3.62 16.44
CA THR A 169 2.13 4.91 16.41
C THR A 169 2.46 5.41 17.82
N GLU A 170 1.49 5.36 18.73
CA GLU A 170 1.69 5.78 20.12
C GLU A 170 2.61 4.83 20.89
N ASP A 171 2.51 3.52 20.64
CA ASP A 171 3.40 2.53 21.25
C ASP A 171 4.84 2.73 20.77
N LYS A 172 5.04 2.96 19.47
CA LYS A 172 6.38 3.26 18.91
C LYS A 172 6.96 4.57 19.43
N ARG A 173 6.11 5.57 19.69
CA ARG A 173 6.50 6.83 20.34
C ARG A 173 6.93 6.64 21.79
N LYS A 174 6.17 5.86 22.57
CA LYS A 174 6.47 5.54 23.97
C LYS A 174 7.75 4.71 24.08
N GLU A 175 7.94 3.73 23.20
CA GLU A 175 9.13 2.88 23.20
C GLU A 175 10.40 3.70 22.91
N LYS A 176 10.36 4.61 21.92
CA LYS A 176 11.48 5.53 21.66
C LYS A 176 11.83 6.40 22.87
N ARG A 177 10.83 6.87 23.63
CA ARG A 177 11.06 7.64 24.87
C ARG A 177 11.71 6.78 25.95
N LYS A 178 11.22 5.55 26.16
CA LYS A 178 11.80 4.58 27.10
C LYS A 178 13.24 4.24 26.74
N GLN A 179 13.53 3.99 25.47
CA GLN A 179 14.89 3.71 25.00
C GLN A 179 15.81 4.92 25.19
N LYS A 180 15.35 6.14 24.91
CA LYS A 180 16.13 7.37 25.14
C LYS A 180 16.43 7.59 26.63
N GLN A 181 15.46 7.32 27.52
CA GLN A 181 15.67 7.41 28.97
C GLN A 181 16.66 6.35 29.46
N LYS A 182 16.49 5.08 29.06
CA LYS A 182 17.44 4.00 29.38
C LYS A 182 18.86 4.27 28.87
N ASN A 183 19.00 5.00 27.76
CA ASN A 183 20.30 5.38 27.22
C ASN A 183 20.96 6.54 27.99
N LEU A 184 20.16 7.41 28.63
CA LEU A 184 20.67 8.47 29.53
C LEU A 184 21.04 7.92 30.91
N ASP A 185 20.26 6.97 31.41
CA ASP A 185 20.53 6.28 32.69
C ASP A 185 21.62 5.18 32.55
N ARG A 186 22.16 4.96 31.34
CA ARG A 186 23.29 4.06 31.15
C ARG A 186 24.55 4.73 31.74
N PRO A 187 25.22 4.13 32.74
CA PRO A 187 26.45 4.69 33.28
C PRO A 187 27.47 4.87 32.14
N HIS A 188 28.15 6.01 32.12
CA HIS A 188 29.26 6.25 31.21
C HIS A 188 30.30 5.16 31.47
N GLU A 189 30.48 4.23 30.52
CA GLU A 189 31.66 3.37 30.58
C GLU A 189 32.87 4.31 30.57
N PRO A 190 33.80 4.17 31.53
CA PRO A 190 35.02 4.96 31.49
C PRO A 190 35.68 4.74 30.13
N GLU A 191 36.00 5.85 29.46
CA GLU A 191 36.74 5.87 28.20
C GLU A 191 37.87 4.84 28.31
N LYS A 192 37.84 3.79 27.46
CA LYS A 192 38.85 2.73 27.49
C LYS A 192 40.19 3.38 27.19
N VAL A 193 40.93 3.73 28.26
CA VAL A 193 42.26 4.31 28.19
C VAL A 193 43.07 3.43 27.24
N PRO A 194 43.66 3.98 26.15
CA PRO A 194 44.53 3.22 25.28
C PRO A 194 45.59 2.50 26.13
N ARG A 195 45.69 1.18 25.99
CA ARG A 195 46.55 0.34 26.83
C ARG A 195 47.98 0.91 26.77
N ALA A 196 48.50 1.36 27.91
CA ALA A 196 49.84 1.95 27.97
C ALA A 196 50.87 0.97 27.38
N PRO A 197 51.84 1.43 26.56
CA PRO A 197 52.87 0.56 26.00
C PRO A 197 53.60 -0.19 27.11
N HIS A 198 53.67 -1.52 26.98
CA HIS A 198 54.27 -2.38 27.98
C HIS A 198 55.80 -2.25 27.97
N ASP A 199 56.36 -1.57 28.98
CA ASP A 199 57.81 -1.41 29.12
C ASP A 199 58.45 -2.70 29.64
N ARG A 200 59.01 -3.51 28.72
CA ARG A 200 59.72 -4.75 29.02
C ARG A 200 60.89 -4.54 29.99
N ARG A 201 61.44 -3.33 30.13
CA ARG A 201 62.62 -3.06 30.97
C ARG A 201 62.44 -3.44 32.44
N ARG A 202 61.23 -3.26 32.98
CA ARG A 202 60.91 -3.68 34.36
C ARG A 202 60.89 -5.19 34.54
N GLU A 203 60.43 -5.94 33.53
CA GLU A 203 60.46 -7.41 33.57
C GLU A 203 61.89 -7.94 33.52
N TRP A 204 62.72 -7.40 32.62
CA TRP A 204 64.14 -7.79 32.55
C TRP A 204 64.88 -7.50 33.87
N GLN A 205 64.55 -6.41 34.57
CA GLN A 205 65.11 -6.11 35.90
C GLN A 205 64.65 -7.10 36.98
N LYS A 206 63.38 -7.55 36.95
CA LYS A 206 62.88 -8.58 37.88
C LYS A 206 63.54 -9.94 37.61
N LEU A 207 63.65 -10.34 36.34
CA LEU A 207 64.31 -11.59 35.94
C LEU A 207 65.83 -11.57 36.21
N ALA A 208 66.47 -10.40 36.19
CA ALA A 208 67.88 -10.26 36.53
C ALA A 208 68.19 -10.56 38.01
N GLN A 209 67.20 -10.54 38.91
CA GLN A 209 67.38 -10.87 40.33
C GLN A 209 67.37 -12.38 40.63
N GLY A 210 67.22 -13.23 39.60
CA GLY A 210 67.26 -14.69 39.71
C GLY A 210 65.88 -15.31 39.98
N PRO A 211 65.61 -16.54 39.48
CA PRO A 211 64.29 -17.18 39.59
C PRO A 211 63.82 -17.47 41.02
N GLU A 212 64.74 -17.45 41.99
CA GLU A 212 64.50 -17.84 43.39
C GLU A 212 63.84 -16.73 44.23
N LEU A 213 63.63 -15.51 43.67
CA LEU A 213 63.01 -14.36 44.36
C LEU A 213 61.81 -13.75 43.59
N ALA A 214 61.32 -14.42 42.54
CA ALA A 214 60.11 -13.99 41.85
C ALA A 214 58.88 -14.46 42.64
N GLU A 215 58.19 -13.54 43.31
CA GLU A 215 56.91 -13.82 43.96
C GLU A 215 55.90 -14.39 42.92
N ASP A 216 55.29 -15.54 43.24
CA ASP A 216 54.21 -16.15 42.45
C ASP A 216 52.98 -15.23 42.46
N ASP A 217 52.84 -14.40 41.43
CA ASP A 217 51.71 -13.47 41.30
C ASP A 217 50.50 -14.22 40.70
N ALA A 218 49.64 -14.74 41.59
CA ALA A 218 48.41 -15.47 41.25
C ALA A 218 47.39 -14.65 40.41
N ASN A 219 47.63 -13.37 40.14
CA ASN A 219 46.78 -12.51 39.32
C ASN A 219 46.89 -12.73 37.81
N LEU A 220 47.92 -13.43 37.31
CA LEU A 220 48.12 -13.66 35.88
C LEU A 220 47.12 -14.66 35.26
N LEU A 221 46.55 -15.57 36.08
CA LEU A 221 45.58 -16.56 35.60
C LEU A 221 44.19 -15.97 35.34
N HIS A 222 43.78 -14.94 36.09
CA HIS A 222 42.44 -14.34 35.98
C HIS A 222 42.29 -13.43 34.74
N LYS A 223 43.39 -12.85 34.24
CA LYS A 223 43.35 -11.91 33.11
C LYS A 223 43.12 -12.56 31.74
N HIS A 224 43.42 -13.85 31.60
CA HIS A 224 43.29 -14.55 30.31
C HIS A 224 41.86 -14.98 29.98
N ILE A 225 40.96 -15.05 30.97
CA ILE A 225 39.57 -15.52 30.79
C ILE A 225 38.66 -14.39 30.29
N GLU A 226 38.92 -13.13 30.66
CA GLU A 226 38.04 -12.00 30.29
C GLU A 226 38.25 -11.45 28.86
N VAL A 227 39.36 -11.78 28.19
CA VAL A 227 39.69 -11.23 26.86
C VAL A 227 38.93 -11.94 25.71
N ALA A 228 38.32 -13.10 25.97
CA ALA A 228 37.68 -13.91 24.92
C ALA A 228 36.25 -13.45 24.51
N ASN A 229 35.58 -12.57 25.27
CA ASN A 229 34.13 -12.32 25.10
C ASN A 229 33.76 -10.83 24.92
N GLY A 230 34.31 -10.16 23.90
CA GLY A 230 33.85 -8.82 23.49
C GLY A 230 33.51 -8.76 21.99
N PRO A 231 32.29 -8.32 21.59
CA PRO A 231 31.95 -8.19 20.18
C PRO A 231 32.45 -6.86 19.57
N ALA A 232 32.71 -6.92 18.26
CA ALA A 232 33.29 -5.88 17.43
C ALA A 232 32.42 -4.61 17.29
N SER A 233 33.10 -3.46 17.23
CA SER A 233 32.52 -2.16 16.94
C SER A 233 32.27 -1.97 15.45
N HIS A 234 31.02 -1.72 15.05
CA HIS A 234 30.67 -1.16 13.74
C HIS A 234 30.16 0.26 13.94
N PHE A 235 30.95 1.23 13.48
CA PHE A 235 30.52 2.60 13.22
C PHE A 235 30.15 2.72 11.73
N GLU A 236 29.32 3.72 11.43
CA GLU A 236 28.81 4.14 10.11
C GLU A 236 27.62 3.37 9.51
N SER A 237 26.44 3.99 9.63
CA SER A 237 25.39 4.01 8.59
C SER A 237 24.30 5.01 8.95
N ARG A 238 24.65 6.31 9.04
CA ARG A 238 23.70 7.39 9.37
C ARG A 238 23.07 8.07 8.13
N PHE A 239 23.39 7.61 6.92
CA PHE A 239 22.87 8.21 5.68
C PHE A 239 21.87 7.35 4.88
N LEU A 240 21.55 6.13 5.32
CA LEU A 240 20.57 5.27 4.64
C LEU A 240 19.16 5.28 5.27
N PHE A 241 18.96 5.98 6.39
CA PHE A 241 17.73 5.86 7.19
C PHE A 241 16.51 6.56 6.60
N VAL A 242 16.70 7.53 5.72
CA VAL A 242 15.57 8.28 5.13
C VAL A 242 14.97 7.54 3.92
N PHE A 243 15.77 6.78 3.17
CA PHE A 243 15.25 5.94 2.08
C PHE A 243 14.63 4.63 2.57
N SER A 244 15.06 4.08 3.71
CA SER A 244 14.49 2.84 4.26
C SER A 244 13.04 2.99 4.72
N ILE A 245 12.65 4.16 5.24
CA ILE A 245 11.27 4.38 5.73
C ILE A 245 10.27 4.44 4.57
N LEU A 246 10.66 4.97 3.40
CA LEU A 246 9.79 4.99 2.22
C LEU A 246 9.75 3.63 1.51
N CYS A 247 10.85 2.87 1.49
CA CYS A 247 10.88 1.52 0.92
C CYS A 247 10.16 0.48 1.79
N GLU A 248 10.22 0.56 3.13
CA GLU A 248 9.49 -0.37 4.01
C GLU A 248 7.97 -0.19 3.91
N VAL A 249 7.46 1.04 3.78
CA VAL A 249 6.02 1.27 3.62
C VAL A 249 5.48 0.65 2.31
N TYR A 250 6.28 0.67 1.23
CA TYR A 250 5.91 0.03 -0.04
C TYR A 250 6.08 -1.50 0.01
N SER A 251 7.11 -2.01 0.67
CA SER A 251 7.37 -3.46 0.78
C SER A 251 6.34 -4.17 1.66
N TYR A 252 5.86 -3.54 2.75
CA TYR A 252 4.77 -4.08 3.57
C TYR A 252 3.41 -4.08 2.84
N CYS A 253 3.18 -3.16 1.90
CA CYS A 253 2.00 -3.19 1.03
C CYS A 253 2.01 -4.37 0.06
N VAL A 254 3.18 -4.79 -0.46
CA VAL A 254 3.29 -5.86 -1.46
C VAL A 254 3.49 -7.25 -0.84
N VAL A 255 4.18 -7.36 0.29
CA VAL A 255 4.42 -8.65 0.97
C VAL A 255 3.24 -9.04 1.87
N GLY A 256 2.56 -8.07 2.51
CA GLY A 256 1.35 -8.31 3.30
C GLY A 256 0.16 -8.84 2.48
N THR A 257 0.17 -8.63 1.16
CA THR A 257 -0.76 -9.24 0.20
C THR A 257 -0.39 -10.66 -0.22
N ARG A 258 0.73 -11.24 0.21
CA ARG A 258 1.07 -12.63 -0.16
C ARG A 258 0.72 -13.64 0.94
N GLU A 259 0.85 -13.26 2.21
CA GLU A 259 0.57 -14.18 3.33
C GLU A 259 -0.89 -14.15 3.80
N LYS A 260 -1.61 -13.02 3.66
CA LYS A 260 -3.02 -12.94 4.07
C LYS A 260 -4.02 -13.53 3.08
N TRP A 261 -3.62 -13.76 1.82
CA TRP A 261 -4.48 -14.45 0.85
C TRP A 261 -4.53 -15.98 1.06
N SER A 262 -3.68 -16.55 1.92
CA SER A 262 -3.80 -17.95 2.34
C SER A 262 -4.99 -18.17 3.27
N MET A 263 -5.35 -17.15 4.08
CA MET A 263 -6.46 -17.25 5.04
C MET A 263 -7.84 -17.04 4.40
N MET A 264 -7.89 -16.47 3.19
CA MET A 264 -9.12 -16.24 2.44
C MET A 264 -9.64 -17.50 1.70
N ARG A 265 -8.90 -18.62 1.74
CA ARG A 265 -9.36 -19.93 1.21
C ARG A 265 -10.30 -20.69 2.15
N CYS A 266 -10.44 -20.29 3.42
CA CYS A 266 -11.16 -21.10 4.41
C CYS A 266 -12.53 -20.56 4.85
N TYR A 267 -12.97 -19.39 4.36
CA TYR A 267 -14.22 -18.76 4.86
C TYR A 267 -15.18 -18.23 3.80
N CYS A 268 -15.02 -18.62 2.53
CA CYS A 268 -16.03 -18.40 1.50
C CYS A 268 -16.27 -19.70 0.72
N SER A 269 -17.14 -20.56 1.25
CA SER A 269 -17.91 -21.52 0.46
C SER A 269 -19.29 -21.65 1.09
N PRO A 270 -20.39 -21.58 0.34
CA PRO A 270 -21.44 -22.58 0.49
C PRO A 270 -20.92 -23.96 0.03
#